data_AF-A0A7K7SIL7-F1
#
_entry.id   AF-A0A7K7SIL7-F1
#
_cell.length_a   1.000
_cell.length_b   1.000
_cell.length_c   1.000
_cell.angle_alpha   90.00
_cell.angle_beta   90.00
_cell.angle_gamma   90.00
#
_symmetry.space_group_name_H-M   'P 1'
#
loop_
_entity.id
_entity.type
_entity.pdbx_description
1 polymer ?
#
loop_
_entity_poly.entity_id
_entity_poly.type
_entity_poly.pdbx_seq_one_letter_code
_entity_poly.pdbx_strand_id
1 'polypeptide(L)' 'QVDCSEYRRLARGRPIYCERLYQPFCGSDGKTYNNKCSFCKAVLRSRGALHVKQAGVC' A
#
# COMPACT_ATOMS: atom_id res chain seq x y z
N GLN A 1 -0.04 -0.97 -12.27
CA GLN A 1 0.46 -1.71 -11.09
C GLN A 1 1.08 -0.70 -10.13
N VAL A 2 0.76 -0.73 -8.83
CA VAL A 2 1.34 0.22 -7.86
C VAL A 2 2.71 -0.29 -7.42
N ASP A 3 3.76 0.47 -7.73
CA ASP A 3 5.11 0.12 -7.29
C ASP A 3 5.29 0.46 -5.79
N CYS A 4 5.58 -0.57 -5.02
CA CYS A 4 5.88 -0.50 -3.59
C CYS A 4 7.37 -0.75 -3.28
N SER A 5 8.23 -0.73 -4.30
CA SER A 5 9.65 -1.08 -4.18
C SER A 5 10.40 -0.11 -3.25
N GLU A 6 10.01 1.16 -3.26
CA GLU A 6 10.55 2.19 -2.36
C GLU A 6 10.25 1.89 -0.88
N TYR A 7 9.02 1.44 -0.59
CA TYR A 7 8.61 1.07 0.77
C TYR A 7 9.30 -0.20 1.27
N ARG A 8 9.64 -1.13 0.36
CA ARG A 8 10.38 -2.36 0.71
C ARG A 8 11.79 -2.06 1.23
N ARG A 9 12.42 -1.00 0.74
CA ARG A 9 13.72 -0.53 1.24
C ARG A 9 13.59 0.13 2.62
N LEU A 10 12.52 0.89 2.85
CA LEU A 10 12.25 1.56 4.14
C LEU A 10 11.90 0.57 5.26
N ALA A 11 11.18 -0.51 4.95
CA ALA A 11 10.75 -1.50 5.95
C ALA A 11 11.88 -2.33 6.58
N ARG A 12 13.13 -2.23 6.08
CA ARG A 12 14.32 -2.90 6.67
C ARG A 12 14.82 -2.17 7.93
N GLY A 13 13.93 -1.98 8.90
CA GLY A 13 14.28 -1.43 10.22
C GLY A 13 14.01 0.06 10.42
N ARG A 14 13.33 0.74 9.48
CA ARG A 14 12.87 2.12 9.69
C ARG A 14 11.34 2.21 9.67
N PRO A 15 10.73 3.07 10.51
CA PRO A 15 9.31 3.35 10.42
C PRO A 15 9.00 4.02 9.08
N ILE A 16 7.94 3.53 8.41
CA ILE A 16 7.42 4.16 7.19
C ILE A 16 6.51 5.31 7.63
N TYR A 17 6.92 6.54 7.31
CA TYR A 17 6.09 7.73 7.44
C TYR A 17 5.29 7.91 6.16
N CYS A 18 3.97 8.07 6.30
CA CYS A 18 3.06 8.31 5.19
C CYS A 18 2.61 9.75 5.20
N GLU A 19 2.68 10.42 4.06
CA GLU A 19 1.95 11.67 3.85
C GLU A 19 0.44 11.43 3.98
N ARG A 20 -0.28 12.44 4.49
CA ARG A 20 -1.74 12.42 4.61
C ARG A 20 -2.43 12.81 3.29
N LEU A 21 -1.92 12.28 2.18
CA LEU A 21 -2.56 12.42 0.88
C LEU A 21 -3.73 11.43 0.81
N TYR A 22 -4.90 11.86 0.33
CA TYR A 22 -6.05 10.97 0.11
C TYR A 22 -6.10 10.57 -1.37
N GLN A 23 -5.73 9.32 -1.63
CA GLN A 23 -5.74 8.69 -2.95
C GLN A 23 -6.16 7.23 -2.74
N PRO A 24 -7.47 6.94 -2.71
CA PRO A 24 -7.95 5.63 -2.35
C PRO A 24 -7.62 4.57 -3.42
N PHE A 25 -7.29 3.37 -2.97
CA PHE A 25 -7.11 2.17 -3.80
C PHE A 25 -7.88 0.99 -3.20
N CYS A 26 -8.48 0.17 -4.04
CA CYS A 26 -9.09 -1.08 -3.63
C CYS A 26 -8.06 -2.20 -3.74
N GLY A 27 -7.78 -2.87 -2.64
CA GLY A 27 -6.91 -4.05 -2.60
C GLY A 27 -7.60 -5.31 -3.12
N SER A 28 -6.80 -6.29 -3.51
CA SER A 28 -7.25 -7.64 -3.85
C SER A 28 -7.91 -8.36 -2.67
N ASP A 29 -7.69 -7.88 -1.45
CA ASP A 29 -8.32 -8.36 -0.22
C ASP A 29 -9.69 -7.71 0.08
N GLY A 30 -10.19 -6.87 -0.84
CA GLY A 30 -11.47 -6.17 -0.69
C GLY A 30 -11.41 -4.99 0.28
N LYS A 31 -10.22 -4.54 0.70
CA LYS A 31 -10.07 -3.37 1.57
C LYS A 31 -9.72 -2.12 0.79
N THR A 32 -10.31 -1.01 1.21
CA THR A 32 -9.94 0.33 0.75
C THR A 32 -8.73 0.85 1.51
N TYR A 33 -7.71 1.26 0.78
CA TYR A 33 -6.51 1.88 1.30
C TYR A 33 -6.49 3.35 0.94
N ASN A 34 -6.47 4.22 1.94
CA ASN A 34 -6.63 5.67 1.76
C ASN A 34 -5.50 6.33 0.94
N ASN A 35 -4.34 5.68 0.82
CA ASN A 35 -3.22 6.15 0.02
C ASN A 35 -2.21 5.04 -0.32
N LYS A 36 -1.30 5.37 -1.25
CA LYS A 36 -0.23 4.48 -1.71
C LYS A 36 0.61 3.95 -0.55
N CYS A 37 0.92 4.78 0.44
CA CYS A 37 1.75 4.38 1.56
C CYS A 37 1.07 3.32 2.46
N SER A 38 -0.20 3.53 2.81
CA SER A 38 -1.00 2.57 3.57
C SER A 38 -1.18 1.25 2.81
N PHE A 39 -1.40 1.32 1.50
CA PHE A 39 -1.46 0.17 0.62
C PHE A 39 -0.13 -0.59 0.64
N CYS A 40 0.99 0.08 0.34
CA CYS A 40 2.31 -0.56 0.30
C CYS A 40 2.75 -1.13 1.64
N LYS A 41 2.36 -0.51 2.77
CA LYS A 41 2.57 -1.10 4.10
C LYS A 41 1.83 -2.43 4.24
N ALA A 42 0.61 -2.53 3.73
CA ALA A 42 -0.15 -3.79 3.72
C ALA A 42 0.41 -4.81 2.73
N VAL A 43 0.93 -4.38 1.58
CA VAL A 43 1.66 -5.25 0.63
C VAL A 43 2.87 -5.89 1.32
N LEU A 44 3.65 -5.10 2.06
CA LEU A 44 4.81 -5.59 2.80
C LEU A 44 4.42 -6.56 3.91
N ARG A 45 3.35 -6.27 4.66
CA ARG A 45 2.78 -7.20 5.66
C ARG A 45 2.31 -8.51 5.03
N SER A 46 1.77 -8.44 3.82
CA SER A 46 1.27 -9.60 3.06
C SER A 46 2.37 -10.28 2.23
N ARG A 47 3.64 -9.90 2.39
CA ARG A 47 4.80 -10.42 1.63
C ARG A 47 4.62 -10.34 0.09
N GLY A 48 3.90 -9.33 -0.39
CA GLY A 48 3.64 -9.14 -1.82
C GLY A 48 2.38 -9.83 -2.36
N ALA A 49 1.60 -10.54 -1.54
CA ALA A 49 0.36 -11.19 -1.97
C ALA A 49 -0.76 -10.17 -2.30
N LEU A 50 -0.74 -9.00 -1.66
CA LEU A 50 -1.71 -7.94 -1.89
C LEU A 50 -1.34 -7.17 -3.17
N HIS A 51 -2.31 -7.02 -4.07
CA HIS A 51 -2.19 -6.22 -5.29
C HIS A 51 -3.40 -5.30 -5.43
N VAL A 52 -3.29 -4.26 -6.26
CA VAL A 52 -4.41 -3.33 -6.50
C VAL A 52 -5.43 -4.02 -7.40
N LYS A 53 -6.68 -4.04 -6.93
CA LYS A 53 -7.85 -4.48 -7.70
C LYS A 53 -8.35 -3.35 -8.61
N GLN A 54 -8.58 -2.17 -8.05
CA GLN A 54 -8.99 -0.97 -8.79
C GLN A 54 -8.50 0.32 -8.12
N ALA A 55 -8.41 1.39 -8.90
CA ALA A 55 -8.24 2.74 -8.35
C ALA A 55 -9.57 3.20 -7.72
N GLY A 56 -9.51 3.92 -6.60
CA GLY A 56 -10.69 4.32 -5.85
C GLY A 56 -10.98 3.40 -4.67
N VAL A 57 -12.14 3.61 -4.06
CA VAL A 57 -12.64 2.75 -2.97
C VAL A 57 -13.04 1.38 -3.53
N CYS A 58 -12.93 0.33 -2.71
CA CYS A 58 -13.84 -0.80 -2.83
C CYS A 58 -15.25 -0.30 -2.43
#